data_AF-A0A8K0K1X6-F1
#
_entry.id   AF-A0A8K0K1X6-F1
#
_cell.length_a   1.000
_cell.length_b   1.000
_cell.length_c   1.000
_cell.angle_alpha   90.00
_cell.angle_beta   90.00
_cell.angle_gamma   90.00
#
_symmetry.space_group_name_H-M   'P 1'
#
loop_
_entity.id
_entity.type
_entity.pdbx_description
1 polymer ?
#
loop_
_entity_poly.entity_id
_entity_poly.type
_entity_poly.pdbx_seq_one_letter_code
_entity_poly.pdbx_strand_id
1 'polypeptide(L)'
;MMKKVIDTNKEQQEGPSTSIEPDTNELEVEDKKKSPTLAEEAIEYPALENLTSDEIDLTSNCYKILEVFKYVTEEISSEKAVTTSKIILLIDALTNWCNEWLRKKDLPHQVTSLTKTLLGLEKRFGEVGDDLLLAEATFLDPRFKKYGFSNPEAFERCKERIISKIGDSRQQDVLPSPQHRMQ
;
A
#
# COMPACT_ATOMS: atom_id res chain seq x y z
N MET A 1 -49.97 0.20 -30.18
CA MET A 1 -50.29 1.07 -31.32
C MET A 1 -49.48 0.58 -32.52
N MET A 2 -50.18 0.25 -33.62
CA MET A 2 -49.71 0.02 -35.00
C MET A 2 -49.03 -1.31 -35.40
N LYS A 3 -49.71 -1.99 -36.34
CA LYS A 3 -49.29 -3.09 -37.23
C LYS A 3 -48.53 -2.54 -38.47
N LYS A 4 -47.62 -3.34 -39.05
CA LYS A 4 -47.34 -3.56 -40.51
C LYS A 4 -46.36 -4.76 -40.59
N VAL A 5 -46.62 -5.92 -41.21
CA VAL A 5 -47.09 -6.32 -42.57
C VAL A 5 -45.98 -6.28 -43.64
N ILE A 6 -45.42 -7.49 -43.91
CA ILE A 6 -45.09 -8.19 -45.19
C ILE A 6 -44.06 -7.57 -46.19
N ASP A 7 -43.02 -8.35 -46.55
CA ASP A 7 -42.66 -8.86 -47.92
C ASP A 7 -41.17 -9.32 -47.97
N THR A 8 -40.81 -10.58 -48.22
CA THR A 8 -40.85 -11.41 -49.46
C THR A 8 -39.61 -11.24 -50.37
N ASN A 9 -38.94 -12.38 -50.57
CA ASN A 9 -38.10 -12.82 -51.71
C ASN A 9 -36.55 -12.82 -51.70
N LYS A 10 -36.06 -14.05 -51.90
CA LYS A 10 -34.76 -14.52 -52.40
C LYS A 10 -34.67 -14.34 -53.91
N GLU A 11 -33.46 -14.12 -54.44
CA GLU A 11 -32.79 -14.83 -55.55
C GLU A 11 -31.44 -14.12 -55.85
N GLN A 12 -30.30 -14.82 -55.66
CA GLN A 12 -29.39 -15.37 -56.69
C GLN A 12 -28.61 -14.29 -57.48
N GLN A 13 -27.29 -14.12 -57.33
CA GLN A 13 -26.10 -14.93 -57.70
C GLN A 13 -25.45 -14.35 -58.98
N GLU A 14 -24.18 -13.92 -58.91
CA GLU A 14 -23.15 -14.04 -59.98
C GLU A 14 -21.79 -13.45 -59.50
N GLY A 15 -20.69 -14.19 -59.74
CA GLY A 15 -19.29 -13.87 -59.36
C GLY A 15 -18.57 -12.95 -60.37
N PRO A 16 -17.20 -13.00 -60.54
CA PRO A 16 -16.27 -14.02 -60.07
C PRO A 16 -14.84 -13.56 -59.60
N SER A 17 -14.11 -14.53 -59.03
CA SER A 17 -12.66 -14.83 -59.22
C SER A 17 -11.52 -14.11 -58.46
N THR A 18 -10.95 -14.89 -57.51
CA THR A 18 -9.51 -15.23 -57.32
C THR A 18 -8.61 -14.32 -56.48
N SER A 19 -8.12 -14.87 -55.35
CA SER A 19 -6.76 -14.71 -54.74
C SER A 19 -6.70 -15.66 -53.52
N ILE A 20 -5.96 -16.77 -53.54
CA ILE A 20 -4.53 -16.96 -53.18
C ILE A 20 -4.20 -16.45 -51.75
N GLU A 21 -4.01 -17.41 -50.83
CA GLU A 21 -3.38 -17.35 -49.48
C GLU A 21 -1.89 -16.89 -49.54
N PRO A 22 -1.23 -16.35 -48.47
CA PRO A 22 -1.11 -17.00 -47.15
C PRO A 22 -0.98 -16.11 -45.88
N ASP A 23 -1.21 -16.79 -44.75
CA ASP A 23 -0.67 -16.66 -43.37
C ASP A 23 0.20 -15.44 -42.99
N THR A 24 -0.24 -14.67 -41.97
CA THR A 24 0.56 -14.31 -40.77
C THR A 24 -0.29 -13.57 -39.72
N ASN A 25 -0.37 -14.18 -38.54
CA ASN A 25 -0.24 -13.61 -37.18
C ASN A 25 -1.23 -12.55 -36.62
N GLU A 26 -1.55 -12.77 -35.33
CA GLU A 26 -2.11 -11.85 -34.33
C GLU A 26 -3.62 -11.51 -34.38
N LEU A 27 -4.39 -12.11 -33.47
CA LEU A 27 -5.17 -11.40 -32.44
C LEU A 27 -5.90 -12.38 -31.49
N GLU A 28 -5.52 -12.29 -30.22
CA GLU A 28 -6.34 -12.43 -29.01
C GLU A 28 -7.36 -13.58 -28.92
N VAL A 29 -6.99 -14.59 -28.13
CA VAL A 29 -7.96 -15.26 -27.25
C VAL A 29 -7.44 -15.17 -25.83
N GLU A 30 -8.12 -14.37 -25.02
CA GLU A 30 -8.00 -14.30 -23.57
C GLU A 30 -8.03 -15.69 -22.94
N ASP A 31 -6.87 -16.22 -22.56
CA ASP A 31 -6.81 -17.30 -21.59
C ASP A 31 -7.11 -16.72 -20.20
N LYS A 32 -8.40 -16.74 -19.86
CA LYS A 32 -8.84 -16.85 -18.46
C LYS A 32 -8.16 -18.08 -17.87
N LYS A 33 -6.97 -17.91 -17.30
CA LYS A 33 -6.37 -18.88 -16.37
C LYS A 33 -7.31 -19.00 -15.18
N LYS A 34 -8.21 -19.98 -15.29
CA LYS A 34 -8.87 -20.63 -14.16
C LYS A 34 -7.75 -20.98 -13.17
N SER A 35 -7.82 -20.38 -11.99
CA SER A 35 -7.06 -20.79 -10.82
C SER A 35 -7.18 -22.32 -10.67
N PRO A 36 -6.06 -23.07 -10.61
CA PRO A 36 -6.12 -24.51 -10.41
C PRO A 36 -6.80 -24.82 -9.07
N THR A 37 -7.69 -25.81 -9.09
CA THR A 37 -8.35 -26.34 -7.88
C THR A 37 -7.32 -27.03 -6.99
N LEU A 38 -7.52 -27.01 -5.66
CA LEU A 38 -6.60 -27.57 -4.64
C LEU A 38 -5.99 -28.95 -4.93
N ALA A 39 -6.67 -29.79 -5.74
CA ALA A 39 -6.17 -31.10 -6.13
C ALA A 39 -4.93 -31.06 -7.05
N GLU A 40 -4.78 -30.01 -7.86
CA GLU A 40 -3.64 -29.88 -8.79
C GLU A 40 -2.39 -29.33 -8.08
N GLU A 41 -2.57 -28.54 -7.03
CA GLU A 41 -1.49 -28.04 -6.16
C GLU A 41 -0.92 -29.15 -5.24
N ALA A 42 -1.71 -30.16 -4.91
CA ALA A 42 -1.31 -31.27 -4.04
C ALA A 42 -0.28 -32.22 -4.67
N ILE A 43 -0.20 -32.29 -6.00
CA ILE A 43 0.75 -33.17 -6.71
C ILE A 43 2.20 -32.63 -6.60
N GLU A 44 2.36 -31.32 -6.39
CA GLU A 44 3.69 -30.67 -6.34
C GLU A 44 4.31 -30.67 -4.92
N TYR A 45 3.49 -30.86 -3.88
CA TYR A 45 3.94 -30.84 -2.48
C TYR A 45 3.25 -31.95 -1.65
N PRO A 46 3.83 -33.16 -1.55
CA PRO A 46 3.25 -34.27 -0.77
C PRO A 46 3.13 -33.98 0.74
N ALA A 47 3.68 -32.85 1.21
CA ALA A 47 3.54 -32.38 2.58
C ALA A 47 2.18 -31.69 2.86
N LEU A 48 1.40 -31.31 1.84
CA LEU A 48 0.09 -30.68 2.01
C LEU A 48 -1.01 -31.67 2.41
N GLU A 49 -0.84 -32.97 2.17
CA GLU A 49 -1.86 -34.00 2.42
C GLU A 49 -2.21 -34.20 3.90
N ASN A 50 -1.41 -33.63 4.83
CA ASN A 50 -1.56 -33.82 6.27
C ASN A 50 -1.91 -32.56 7.06
N LEU A 51 -2.28 -31.44 6.40
CA LEU A 51 -2.71 -30.25 7.14
C LEU A 51 -4.10 -30.45 7.75
N THR A 52 -4.18 -30.26 9.06
CA THR A 52 -5.45 -30.21 9.79
C THR A 52 -6.18 -28.89 9.53
N SER A 53 -7.50 -28.88 9.72
CA SER A 53 -8.31 -27.64 9.58
C SER A 53 -7.79 -26.51 10.48
N ASP A 54 -7.37 -26.85 11.69
CA ASP A 54 -6.83 -25.89 12.66
C ASP A 54 -5.52 -25.25 12.18
N GLU A 55 -4.65 -26.02 11.51
CA GLU A 55 -3.40 -25.52 10.95
C GLU A 55 -3.64 -24.60 9.74
N ILE A 56 -4.65 -24.90 8.92
CA ILE A 56 -5.07 -24.05 7.80
C ILE A 56 -5.64 -22.73 8.33
N ASP A 57 -6.50 -22.78 9.35
CA ASP A 57 -7.08 -21.59 9.98
C ASP A 57 -6.01 -20.75 10.69
N LEU A 58 -5.06 -21.38 11.37
CA LEU A 58 -3.92 -20.71 11.98
C LEU A 58 -3.08 -20.00 10.90
N THR A 59 -2.72 -20.71 9.84
CA THR A 59 -1.93 -20.15 8.73
C THR A 59 -2.65 -18.99 8.06
N SER A 60 -3.97 -19.13 7.87
CA SER A 60 -4.81 -18.07 7.32
C SER A 60 -4.83 -16.83 8.21
N ASN A 61 -4.87 -16.99 9.53
CA ASN A 61 -4.79 -15.86 10.46
C ASN A 61 -3.40 -15.20 10.43
N CYS A 62 -2.33 -15.99 10.38
CA CYS A 62 -0.96 -15.49 10.24
C CYS A 62 -0.76 -14.71 8.94
N TYR A 63 -1.30 -15.20 7.82
CA TYR A 63 -1.27 -14.49 6.54
C TYR A 63 -1.96 -13.13 6.65
N LYS A 64 -3.19 -13.10 7.16
CA LYS A 64 -3.99 -11.86 7.27
C LYS A 64 -3.32 -10.80 8.14
N ILE A 65 -2.67 -11.18 9.24
CA ILE A 65 -1.97 -10.19 10.07
C ILE A 65 -0.71 -9.65 9.38
N LEU A 66 0.04 -10.52 8.68
CA LEU A 66 1.28 -10.15 7.97
C LEU A 66 1.03 -9.40 6.67
N GLU A 67 -0.16 -9.50 6.09
CA GLU A 67 -0.52 -8.85 4.82
C GLU A 67 -0.28 -7.32 4.85
N VAL A 68 -0.69 -6.64 5.92
CA VAL A 68 -0.45 -5.19 6.05
C VAL A 68 1.05 -4.87 6.15
N PHE A 69 1.84 -5.74 6.80
CA PHE A 69 3.30 -5.57 6.88
C PHE A 69 3.94 -5.71 5.50
N LYS A 70 3.44 -6.64 4.66
CA LYS A 70 3.88 -6.75 3.26
C LYS A 70 3.60 -5.46 2.51
N TYR A 71 2.36 -4.95 2.54
CA TYR A 71 2.01 -3.71 1.85
C TYR A 71 2.87 -2.53 2.31
N VAL A 72 3.06 -2.37 3.63
CA VAL A 72 3.89 -1.29 4.17
C VAL A 72 5.36 -1.47 3.79
N THR A 73 5.87 -2.70 3.78
CA THR A 73 7.26 -2.97 3.36
C THR A 73 7.47 -2.70 1.88
N GLU A 74 6.54 -3.10 1.02
CA GLU A 74 6.56 -2.83 -0.42
C GLU A 74 6.46 -1.34 -0.70
N GLU A 75 5.57 -0.63 0.01
CA GLU A 75 5.49 0.82 -0.05
C GLU A 75 6.84 1.39 0.35
N ILE A 76 7.35 1.16 1.57
CA ILE A 76 8.62 1.70 2.09
C ILE A 76 9.82 1.37 1.18
N SER A 77 9.84 0.19 0.56
CA SER A 77 10.93 -0.26 -0.32
C SER A 77 10.78 0.26 -1.75
N SER A 78 9.68 0.95 -2.07
CA SER A 78 9.49 1.58 -3.37
C SER A 78 10.42 2.78 -3.52
N GLU A 79 11.39 2.65 -4.43
CA GLU A 79 12.40 3.68 -4.73
C GLU A 79 11.79 5.04 -5.13
N LYS A 80 10.56 5.06 -5.67
CA LYS A 80 9.98 6.25 -6.33
C LYS A 80 8.80 6.88 -5.59
N ALA A 81 8.21 6.21 -4.61
CA ALA A 81 6.88 6.58 -4.10
C ALA A 81 6.83 6.97 -2.62
N VAL A 82 7.88 6.68 -1.85
CA VAL A 82 7.89 6.94 -0.40
C VAL A 82 8.52 8.28 -0.13
N THR A 83 7.69 9.20 0.33
CA THR A 83 8.17 10.44 0.94
C THR A 83 8.36 10.19 2.43
N THR A 84 9.38 10.81 3.02
CA THR A 84 9.61 10.82 4.48
C THR A 84 8.35 11.23 5.26
N SER A 85 7.50 12.06 4.66
CA SER A 85 6.19 12.48 5.19
C SER A 85 5.14 11.37 5.36
N LYS A 86 5.35 10.16 4.79
CA LYS A 86 4.45 9.01 4.94
C LYS A 86 4.81 8.09 6.11
N ILE A 87 6.05 8.15 6.60
CA ILE A 87 6.59 7.12 7.51
C ILE A 87 5.79 7.05 8.81
N ILE A 88 5.45 8.19 9.42
CA ILE A 88 4.65 8.24 10.65
C ILE A 88 3.29 7.57 10.44
N LEU A 89 2.61 7.86 9.32
CA LEU A 89 1.31 7.28 9.00
C LEU A 89 1.37 5.76 8.83
N LEU A 90 2.40 5.24 8.16
CA LEU A 90 2.56 3.82 7.94
C LEU A 90 2.81 3.06 9.25
N ILE A 91 3.58 3.66 10.16
CA ILE A 91 3.87 3.06 11.47
C ILE A 91 2.64 3.10 12.36
N ASP A 92 1.93 4.23 12.40
CA ASP A 92 0.64 4.34 13.11
C ASP A 92 -0.38 3.33 12.58
N ALA A 93 -0.43 3.11 11.26
CA ALA A 93 -1.31 2.11 10.65
C ALA A 93 -0.96 0.68 11.08
N LEU A 94 0.32 0.31 11.11
CA LEU A 94 0.77 -1.01 11.59
C LEU A 94 0.45 -1.23 13.07
N THR A 95 0.67 -0.21 13.90
CA THR A 95 0.36 -0.25 15.33
C THR A 95 -1.14 -0.42 15.57
N ASN A 96 -1.97 0.37 14.89
CA ASN A 96 -3.42 0.29 14.99
C ASN A 96 -3.95 -1.07 14.51
N TRP A 97 -3.41 -1.59 13.42
CA TRP A 97 -3.73 -2.93 12.93
C TRP A 97 -3.43 -4.01 13.98
N CYS A 98 -2.23 -4.02 14.56
CA CYS A 98 -1.89 -4.98 15.61
C CYS A 98 -2.82 -4.87 16.83
N ASN A 99 -3.12 -3.63 17.27
CA ASN A 99 -4.04 -3.39 18.38
C ASN A 99 -5.47 -3.87 18.08
N GLU A 100 -5.95 -3.72 16.84
CA GLU A 100 -7.23 -4.28 16.40
C GLU A 100 -7.27 -5.80 16.51
N TRP A 101 -6.21 -6.47 16.10
CA TRP A 101 -6.10 -7.92 16.23
C TRP A 101 -6.11 -8.38 17.69
N LEU A 102 -5.39 -7.67 18.58
CA LEU A 102 -5.37 -7.97 20.02
C LEU A 102 -6.71 -7.76 20.72
N ARG A 103 -7.63 -6.97 20.14
CA ARG A 103 -9.00 -6.78 20.69
C ARG A 103 -9.96 -7.93 20.35
N LYS A 104 -9.62 -8.83 19.42
CA LYS A 104 -10.46 -9.97 19.05
C LYS A 104 -10.49 -11.00 20.19
N LYS A 105 -11.68 -11.47 20.57
CA LYS A 105 -11.86 -12.34 21.74
C LYS A 105 -11.42 -13.80 21.54
N ASP A 106 -11.37 -14.27 20.29
CA ASP A 106 -11.14 -15.70 19.97
C ASP A 106 -9.91 -15.90 19.08
N LEU A 107 -8.84 -15.15 19.35
CA LEU A 107 -7.62 -15.25 18.56
C LEU A 107 -6.73 -16.40 19.07
N PRO A 108 -6.24 -17.31 18.20
CA PRO A 108 -5.34 -18.37 18.62
C PRO A 108 -4.11 -17.81 19.35
N HIS A 109 -3.60 -18.55 20.34
CA HIS A 109 -2.47 -18.10 21.16
C HIS A 109 -1.23 -17.77 20.32
N GLN A 110 -0.96 -18.57 19.30
CA GLN A 110 0.15 -18.40 18.36
C GLN A 110 0.03 -17.08 17.60
N VAL A 111 -1.17 -16.74 17.12
CA VAL A 111 -1.42 -15.48 16.41
C VAL A 111 -1.33 -14.30 17.38
N THR A 112 -1.82 -14.46 18.61
CA THR A 112 -1.66 -13.44 19.66
C THR A 112 -0.18 -13.19 19.98
N SER A 113 0.63 -14.24 20.07
CA SER A 113 2.07 -14.14 20.31
C SER A 113 2.81 -13.47 19.13
N LEU A 114 2.44 -13.83 17.90
CA LEU A 114 2.93 -13.18 16.69
C LEU A 114 2.57 -11.68 16.71
N THR A 115 1.31 -11.34 16.98
CA THR A 115 0.82 -9.96 17.04
C THR A 115 1.60 -9.12 18.05
N LYS A 116 1.85 -9.67 19.25
CA LYS A 116 2.65 -9.00 20.28
C LYS A 116 4.11 -8.80 19.84
N THR A 117 4.68 -9.77 19.14
CA THR A 117 6.04 -9.66 18.58
C THR A 117 6.10 -8.56 17.52
N LEU A 118 5.10 -8.49 16.64
CA LEU A 118 4.97 -7.46 15.61
C LEU A 118 4.77 -6.07 16.23
N LEU A 119 3.94 -5.95 17.27
CA LEU A 119 3.79 -4.69 18.02
C LEU A 119 5.09 -4.30 18.73
N GLY A 120 5.89 -5.28 19.17
CA GLY A 120 7.24 -5.05 19.70
C GLY A 120 8.18 -4.34 18.73
N LEU A 121 7.87 -4.31 17.42
CA LEU A 121 8.60 -3.49 16.45
C LEU A 121 8.43 -1.99 16.69
N GLU A 122 7.36 -1.54 17.36
CA GLU A 122 7.21 -0.15 17.79
C GLU A 122 8.43 0.30 18.63
N LYS A 123 8.96 -0.58 19.49
CA LYS A 123 10.20 -0.31 20.24
C LYS A 123 11.44 -0.20 19.36
N ARG A 124 11.44 -0.84 18.18
CA ARG A 124 12.53 -0.74 17.19
C ARG A 124 12.40 0.50 16.31
N PHE A 125 11.17 0.90 15.99
CA PHE A 125 10.90 2.13 15.27
C PHE A 125 11.13 3.36 16.15
N GLY A 126 11.04 3.22 17.48
CA GLY A 126 11.17 4.31 18.43
C GLY A 126 9.91 5.16 18.48
N GLU A 127 9.95 6.28 19.21
CA GLU A 127 8.90 7.30 19.14
C GLU A 127 9.04 8.05 17.81
N VAL A 128 8.61 7.44 16.70
CA VAL A 128 8.72 8.00 15.34
C VAL A 128 7.99 9.34 15.23
N GLY A 129 6.93 9.54 16.03
CA GLY A 129 6.26 10.84 16.16
C GLY A 129 7.12 11.93 16.81
N ASP A 130 8.16 11.57 17.55
CA ASP A 130 9.14 12.48 18.16
C ASP A 130 10.45 12.58 17.37
N ASP A 131 10.62 11.79 16.29
CA ASP A 131 11.65 12.06 15.30
C ASP A 131 11.35 13.39 14.61
N LEU A 132 12.22 14.38 14.85
CA LEU A 132 12.06 15.74 14.38
C LEU A 132 11.93 15.82 12.86
N LEU A 133 12.71 15.04 12.12
CA LEU A 133 12.72 15.08 10.66
C LEU A 133 11.43 14.47 10.10
N LEU A 134 11.00 13.33 10.64
CA LEU A 134 9.78 12.66 10.19
C LEU A 134 8.54 13.49 10.52
N ALA A 135 8.49 14.07 11.73
CA ALA A 135 7.39 14.94 12.16
C ALA A 135 7.30 16.20 11.29
N GLU A 136 8.44 16.87 11.04
CA GLU A 136 8.46 18.07 10.21
C GLU A 136 8.12 17.78 8.74
N ALA A 137 8.65 16.71 8.16
CA ALA A 137 8.31 16.28 6.81
C ALA A 137 6.81 15.98 6.68
N THR A 138 6.22 15.30 7.68
CA THR A 138 4.79 14.97 7.73
C THR A 138 3.93 16.21 7.89
N PHE A 139 4.35 17.16 8.75
CA PHE A 139 3.65 18.42 8.97
C PHE A 139 3.63 19.30 7.70
N LEU A 140 4.75 19.36 6.98
CA LEU A 140 4.91 20.19 5.79
C LEU A 140 4.18 19.63 4.57
N ASP A 141 3.87 18.34 4.56
CA ASP A 141 3.08 17.71 3.49
C ASP A 141 1.59 18.05 3.65
N PRO A 142 0.98 18.81 2.72
CA PRO A 142 -0.42 19.24 2.85
C PRO A 142 -1.40 18.06 2.89
N ARG A 143 -1.02 16.90 2.35
CA ARG A 143 -1.86 15.69 2.34
C ARG A 143 -2.03 15.14 3.75
N PHE A 144 -1.04 15.34 4.62
CA PHE A 144 -0.98 14.73 5.95
C PHE A 144 -1.14 15.76 7.05
N LYS A 145 -0.31 16.80 7.10
CA LYS A 145 -0.41 17.96 8.02
C LYS A 145 -0.95 17.62 9.42
N LYS A 146 -2.28 17.72 9.64
CA LYS A 146 -2.94 17.37 10.91
C LYS A 146 -3.26 15.89 11.05
N TYR A 147 -3.62 15.22 9.96
CA TYR A 147 -3.98 13.81 9.89
C TYR A 147 -2.77 12.87 10.05
N GLY A 148 -1.56 13.40 9.89
CA GLY A 148 -0.30 12.67 10.08
C GLY A 148 0.06 12.38 11.54
N PHE A 149 -0.70 12.89 12.52
CA PHE A 149 -0.36 12.79 13.93
C PHE A 149 -1.52 12.13 14.70
N SER A 150 -1.23 10.99 15.32
CA SER A 150 -2.19 10.32 16.22
C SER A 150 -2.38 11.07 17.55
N ASN A 151 -1.39 11.87 17.98
CA ASN A 151 -1.46 12.70 19.19
C ASN A 151 -1.57 14.20 18.83
N PRO A 152 -2.64 14.90 19.24
CA PRO A 152 -2.78 16.35 19.06
C PRO A 152 -1.62 17.18 19.64
N GLU A 153 -1.04 16.73 20.75
CA GLU A 153 0.10 17.42 21.37
C GLU A 153 1.35 17.34 20.49
N ALA A 154 1.60 16.20 19.84
CA ALA A 154 2.73 16.04 18.93
C ALA A 154 2.62 16.99 17.72
N PHE A 155 1.40 17.20 17.22
CA PHE A 155 1.14 18.18 16.17
C PHE A 155 1.46 19.62 16.61
N GLU A 156 0.97 20.05 17.77
CA GLU A 156 1.23 21.41 18.27
C GLU A 156 2.72 21.61 18.59
N ARG A 157 3.41 20.62 19.20
CA ARG A 157 4.87 20.67 19.40
C ARG A 157 5.62 20.84 18.07
N CYS A 158 5.21 20.12 17.02
CA CYS A 158 5.83 20.23 15.70
C CYS A 158 5.61 21.61 15.07
N LYS A 159 4.40 22.14 15.20
CA LYS A 159 4.03 23.47 14.71
C LYS A 159 4.84 24.57 15.37
N GLU A 160 4.91 24.59 16.70
CA GLU A 160 5.69 25.57 17.46
C GLU A 160 7.16 25.56 17.05
N ARG A 161 7.73 24.36 16.88
CA ARG A 161 9.12 24.19 16.46
C ARG A 161 9.39 24.74 15.06
N ILE A 162 8.54 24.44 14.08
CA ILE A 162 8.69 24.98 12.71
C ILE A 162 8.59 26.51 12.74
N ILE A 163 7.65 27.08 13.51
CA ILE A 163 7.53 28.53 13.67
C ILE A 163 8.80 29.13 14.25
N SER A 164 9.38 28.51 15.28
CA SER A 164 10.66 28.93 15.88
C SER A 164 11.79 28.92 14.85
N LYS A 165 11.95 27.83 14.10
CA LYS A 165 12.98 27.72 13.05
C LYS A 165 12.87 28.84 12.01
N ILE A 166 11.65 29.16 11.56
CA ILE A 166 11.41 30.27 10.61
C ILE A 166 11.70 31.63 11.25
N GLY A 167 11.48 31.78 12.55
CA GLY A 167 11.87 32.97 13.31
C GLY A 167 13.39 33.17 13.35
N ASP A 168 14.13 32.11 13.65
CA ASP A 168 15.59 32.14 13.81
C ASP A 168 16.31 32.32 12.47
N SER A 169 15.84 31.69 11.39
CA SER A 169 16.42 31.87 10.05
C SER A 169 16.40 33.33 9.58
N ARG A 170 15.39 34.10 9.98
CA ARG A 170 15.28 35.52 9.63
C ARG A 170 16.34 36.42 10.30
N GLN A 171 17.02 35.94 11.34
CA GLN A 171 18.10 36.70 11.99
C GLN A 171 19.48 36.42 11.40
N GLN A 172 19.66 35.31 10.67
CA GLN A 172 20.96 34.96 10.06
C GLN A 172 21.21 35.63 8.71
N ASP A 173 20.17 36.14 8.03
CA ASP A 173 20.30 36.85 6.74
C ASP A 173 20.82 38.30 6.87
N VAL A 174 21.13 38.77 8.08
CA VAL A 174 21.74 40.09 8.30
C VAL A 174 23.26 39.99 8.08
N LEU A 175 23.71 40.28 6.86
CA LEU A 175 25.13 40.36 6.49
C LEU A 175 25.92 41.25 7.47
N PRO A 176 27.10 40.82 7.97
CA PRO A 176 27.94 41.69 8.79
C PRO A 176 28.44 42.87 7.96
N SER A 177 28.15 44.08 8.43
CA SER A 177 28.54 45.35 7.80
C SER A 177 30.06 45.40 7.54
N PRO A 178 30.51 45.87 6.36
CA PRO A 178 31.94 46.01 6.09
C PRO A 178 32.59 46.95 7.10
N GLN A 179 33.46 46.40 7.95
CA GLN A 179 34.29 47.19 8.83
C GLN A 179 35.20 48.06 7.96
N HIS A 180 34.99 49.38 8.02
CA HIS A 180 35.85 50.35 7.39
C HIS A 180 37.27 50.18 7.92
N ARG A 181 38.14 49.62 7.08
CA ARG A 181 39.58 49.74 7.22
C ARG A 181 39.92 51.20 6.93
N MET A 182 40.08 52.01 7.96
CA MET A 182 40.81 53.27 7.85
C MET A 182 42.16 53.13 8.56
N GLN A 183 43.16 53.51 7.78
CA GLN A 183 44.59 53.51 8.07
C GLN A 183 44.95 54.48 9.19
#